data_AF-A0A9N9HCU5-F1
#
_entry.id   AF-A0A9N9HCU5-F1
#
_cell.length_a   1.000
_cell.length_b   1.000
_cell.length_c   1.000
_cell.angle_alpha   90.00
_cell.angle_beta   90.00
_cell.angle_gamma   90.00
#
_symmetry.space_group_name_H-M   'P 1'
#
loop_
_entity.id
_entity.type
_entity.pdbx_description
1 polymer ?
#
loop_
_entity_poly.entity_id
_entity_poly.type
_entity_poly.pdbx_seq_one_letter_code
_entity_poly.pdbx_strand_id
1 'polypeptide(L)'
;MMLWLKKNHQSLIDPKIKVPSFIGSLFNWRPDAVTIPDESKYQKYIDSIKVSDLNQEMINHITTTIMKFLLLDLMSEYLNNNTPEISERSYLLRVLDYLRTGRPFIEAYTFFHCVLFIIHVIISFKLIWNTNCIVYGMILKFLLSNDIDKNRDKNRKQRQESKSLKTIIKEWLILSIFYTKPIMGNPYFSTSPRDLWSNQWHQIYNHVFQELGYLPVKNYFGCNKTLGRALGICSAFLISGLFHDYLAIVSFSHFSIDFTIFFLFNGILLVLWEAVEGDILGRGNEFKDSFGIKVFKMSLFLPIVIFMVPLFAEPYIKGLYIYSHLNIYTNLTKLFNWRTM
;
A
#
# COMPACT_ATOMS: atom_id res chain seq x y z
N MET A 1 7.68 -2.66 13.85
CA MET A 1 8.50 -2.09 14.95
C MET A 1 7.71 -1.14 15.85
N MET A 2 7.21 0.00 15.35
CA MET A 2 6.45 0.99 16.16
C MET A 2 5.22 0.41 16.89
N LEU A 3 4.42 -0.43 16.20
CA LEU A 3 3.27 -1.12 16.80
C LEU A 3 3.68 -2.12 17.91
N TRP A 4 4.84 -2.74 17.78
CA TRP A 4 5.38 -3.61 18.83
C TRP A 4 5.86 -2.81 20.03
N LEU A 5 6.54 -1.67 19.80
CA LEU A 5 6.95 -0.76 20.87
C LEU A 5 5.73 -0.21 21.63
N LYS A 6 4.63 0.13 20.93
CA LYS A 6 3.36 0.52 21.55
C LYS A 6 2.78 -0.58 22.43
N LYS A 7 2.71 -1.83 21.92
CA LYS A 7 2.22 -2.97 22.70
C LYS A 7 3.11 -3.29 23.90
N ASN A 8 4.43 -3.14 23.77
CA ASN A 8 5.39 -3.27 24.87
C ASN A 8 5.19 -2.18 25.93
N HIS A 9 4.99 -0.94 25.51
CA HIS A 9 4.69 0.16 26.42
C HIS A 9 3.36 -0.08 27.16
N GLN A 10 2.34 -0.58 26.46
CA GLN A 10 1.06 -0.94 27.07
C GLN A 10 1.18 -2.09 28.08
N SER A 11 2.03 -3.10 27.83
CA SER A 11 2.26 -4.16 28.81
C SER A 11 3.06 -3.72 30.04
N LEU A 12 3.84 -2.64 29.92
CA LEU A 12 4.48 -2.02 31.09
C LEU A 12 3.43 -1.34 32.00
N ILE A 13 2.31 -0.89 31.43
CA ILE A 13 1.20 -0.25 32.16
C ILE A 13 0.22 -1.29 32.69
N ASP A 14 -0.12 -2.31 31.90
CA ASP A 14 -0.99 -3.42 32.30
C ASP A 14 -0.25 -4.77 32.16
N PRO A 15 0.21 -5.37 33.26
CA PRO A 15 0.95 -6.63 33.23
C PRO A 15 0.11 -7.84 32.77
N LYS A 16 -1.21 -7.69 32.58
CA LYS A 16 -2.07 -8.73 31.98
C LYS A 16 -1.91 -8.79 30.45
N ILE A 17 -1.37 -7.75 29.82
CA ILE A 17 -1.15 -7.70 28.38
C ILE A 17 0.10 -8.51 28.04
N LYS A 18 -0.08 -9.73 27.54
CA LYS A 18 1.04 -10.56 27.06
C LYS A 18 1.60 -9.99 25.75
N VAL A 19 2.89 -9.64 25.76
CA VAL A 19 3.59 -9.19 24.55
C VAL A 19 4.09 -10.40 23.77
N PRO A 20 3.66 -10.59 22.51
CA PRO A 20 4.30 -11.56 21.64
C PRO A 20 5.75 -11.13 21.37
N SER A 21 6.65 -12.09 21.17
CA SER A 21 8.03 -11.78 20.76
C SER A 21 8.06 -10.81 19.58
N PHE A 22 9.11 -10.00 19.44
CA PHE A 22 9.25 -9.06 18.32
C PHE A 22 8.95 -9.73 16.97
N ILE A 23 9.45 -10.96 16.78
CA ILE A 23 9.16 -11.81 15.63
C ILE A 23 7.66 -12.16 15.55
N GLY A 24 7.04 -12.63 16.63
CA GLY A 24 5.59 -12.89 16.66
C GLY A 24 4.73 -11.64 16.43
N SER A 25 5.26 -10.45 16.69
CA SER A 25 4.57 -9.17 16.45
C SER A 25 4.72 -8.63 15.03
N LEU A 26 5.81 -8.99 14.33
CA LEU A 26 5.98 -8.72 12.90
C LEU A 26 4.87 -9.41 12.09
N PHE A 27 4.47 -10.60 12.55
CA PHE A 27 3.37 -11.41 12.01
C PHE A 27 2.01 -11.15 12.69
N ASN A 28 1.86 -10.06 13.43
CA ASN A 28 0.57 -9.69 14.04
C ASN A 28 0.00 -8.40 13.43
N TRP A 29 0.52 -8.04 12.26
CA TRP A 29 0.06 -6.92 11.48
C TRP A 29 -1.04 -7.41 10.54
N ARG A 30 -2.28 -7.03 10.87
CA ARG A 30 -3.53 -7.15 10.09
C ARG A 30 -4.39 -8.40 10.32
N PRO A 31 -5.19 -8.41 11.38
CA PRO A 31 -6.49 -9.06 11.38
C PRO A 31 -7.64 -8.08 11.04
N ASP A 32 -7.38 -6.92 10.40
CA ASP A 32 -8.44 -6.14 9.71
C ASP A 32 -8.84 -6.89 8.44
N ALA A 33 -9.28 -8.13 8.65
CA ALA A 33 -9.85 -9.00 7.66
C ALA A 33 -11.23 -8.45 7.35
N VAL A 34 -11.31 -7.59 6.34
CA VAL A 34 -12.58 -7.02 5.87
C VAL A 34 -13.61 -8.11 5.53
N THR A 35 -13.16 -9.35 5.35
CA THR A 35 -13.97 -10.55 5.07
C THR A 35 -14.34 -11.38 6.30
N ILE A 36 -13.82 -11.12 7.51
CA ILE A 36 -14.22 -11.82 8.73
C ILE A 36 -15.26 -10.94 9.47
N PRO A 37 -16.54 -11.35 9.53
CA PRO A 37 -17.61 -10.57 10.17
C PRO A 37 -17.45 -10.38 11.68
N ASP A 38 -16.67 -11.25 12.33
CA ASP A 38 -16.50 -11.27 13.79
C ASP A 38 -15.06 -11.67 14.15
N GLU A 39 -14.24 -10.68 14.48
CA GLU A 39 -12.83 -10.85 14.87
C GLU A 39 -12.68 -11.79 16.08
N SER A 40 -13.68 -11.88 16.96
CA SER A 40 -13.65 -12.81 18.10
C SER A 40 -13.72 -14.28 17.69
N LYS A 41 -14.12 -14.54 16.44
CA LYS A 41 -14.27 -15.88 15.85
C LYS A 41 -13.28 -16.19 14.74
N TYR A 42 -12.19 -15.42 14.60
CA TYR A 42 -11.22 -15.60 13.51
C TYR A 42 -10.68 -17.05 13.41
N GLN A 43 -10.54 -17.74 14.54
CA GLN A 43 -10.08 -19.12 14.59
C GLN A 43 -10.97 -20.07 13.76
N LYS A 44 -12.29 -19.87 13.77
CA LYS A 44 -13.24 -20.67 12.97
C LYS A 44 -12.95 -20.57 11.47
N TYR A 45 -12.56 -19.38 11.01
CA TYR A 45 -12.23 -19.13 9.60
C TYR A 45 -10.90 -19.78 9.24
N ILE A 46 -9.89 -19.64 10.09
CA ILE A 46 -8.59 -20.30 9.91
C ILE A 46 -8.74 -21.82 9.82
N ASP A 47 -9.52 -22.41 10.72
CA ASP A 47 -9.71 -23.86 10.78
C ASP A 47 -10.52 -24.40 9.58
N SER A 48 -11.26 -23.54 8.88
CA SER A 48 -12.07 -23.92 7.72
C SER A 48 -11.27 -24.07 6.42
N ILE A 49 -10.05 -23.50 6.35
CA ILE A 49 -9.23 -23.50 5.13
C ILE A 49 -8.64 -24.89 4.89
N LYS A 50 -8.96 -25.47 3.72
CA LYS A 50 -8.43 -26.75 3.26
C LYS A 50 -7.20 -26.56 2.37
N VAL A 51 -6.43 -27.64 2.20
CA VAL A 51 -5.28 -27.67 1.27
C VAL A 51 -5.72 -27.43 -0.18
N SER A 52 -6.94 -27.83 -0.55
CA SER A 52 -7.53 -27.52 -1.87
C SER A 52 -7.68 -26.02 -2.09
N ASP A 53 -8.17 -25.31 -1.08
CA ASP A 53 -8.42 -23.87 -1.13
C ASP A 53 -7.09 -23.12 -1.27
N LEU A 54 -6.06 -23.58 -0.54
CA LEU A 54 -4.69 -23.06 -0.67
C LEU A 54 -4.11 -23.28 -2.07
N ASN A 55 -4.25 -24.46 -2.64
CA ASN A 55 -3.76 -24.72 -3.99
C ASN A 55 -4.48 -23.84 -5.02
N GLN A 56 -5.79 -23.66 -4.89
CA GLN A 56 -6.56 -22.79 -5.79
C GLN A 56 -6.11 -21.33 -5.70
N GLU A 57 -5.95 -20.80 -4.49
CA GLU A 57 -5.44 -19.43 -4.31
C GLU A 57 -4.02 -19.25 -4.86
N MET A 58 -3.15 -20.22 -4.64
CA MET A 58 -1.81 -20.19 -5.23
C MET A 58 -1.85 -20.18 -6.77
N ILE A 59 -2.71 -20.98 -7.39
CA ILE A 59 -2.89 -20.99 -8.86
C ILE A 59 -3.38 -19.62 -9.34
N ASN A 60 -4.36 -19.02 -8.66
CA ASN A 60 -4.88 -17.69 -9.00
C ASN A 60 -3.77 -16.63 -8.96
N HIS A 61 -2.94 -16.64 -7.91
CA HIS A 61 -1.81 -15.73 -7.80
C HIS A 61 -0.73 -16.02 -8.86
N ILE A 62 -0.43 -17.28 -9.18
CA ILE A 62 0.56 -17.65 -10.21
C ILE A 62 0.11 -17.12 -11.58
N THR A 63 -1.12 -17.44 -12.00
CA THR A 63 -1.68 -16.97 -13.27
C THR A 63 -1.64 -15.46 -13.37
N THR A 64 -2.04 -14.77 -12.30
CA THR A 64 -2.03 -13.31 -12.22
C THR A 64 -0.60 -12.74 -12.28
N THR A 65 0.37 -13.42 -11.68
CA THR A 65 1.79 -13.03 -11.67
C THR A 65 2.38 -13.11 -13.07
N ILE A 66 2.15 -14.21 -13.79
CA ILE A 66 2.65 -14.40 -15.16
C ILE A 66 2.12 -13.31 -16.09
N MET A 67 0.81 -13.06 -16.07
CA MET A 67 0.20 -12.03 -16.92
C MET A 67 0.72 -10.62 -16.63
N LYS A 68 0.86 -10.26 -15.35
CA LYS A 68 1.38 -8.94 -14.94
C LYS A 68 2.87 -8.79 -15.22
N PHE A 69 3.64 -9.86 -15.11
CA PHE A 69 5.07 -9.84 -15.38
C PHE A 69 5.36 -9.51 -16.84
N LEU A 70 4.68 -10.17 -17.79
CA LEU A 70 4.83 -9.88 -19.22
C LEU A 70 4.47 -8.43 -19.57
N LEU A 71 3.35 -7.93 -19.01
CA LEU A 71 2.94 -6.55 -19.21
C LEU A 71 3.96 -5.57 -18.62
N LEU A 72 4.45 -5.85 -17.41
CA LEU A 72 5.41 -4.99 -16.73
C LEU A 72 6.76 -4.93 -17.45
N ASP A 73 7.21 -6.05 -18.02
CA ASP A 73 8.46 -6.13 -18.79
C ASP A 73 8.38 -5.25 -20.05
N LEU A 74 7.31 -5.39 -20.84
CA LEU A 74 7.05 -4.54 -22.01
C LEU A 74 6.97 -3.04 -21.64
N MET A 75 6.26 -2.71 -20.56
CA MET A 75 6.15 -1.33 -20.08
C MET A 75 7.50 -0.79 -19.59
N SER A 76 8.30 -1.61 -18.90
CA SER A 76 9.61 -1.19 -18.40
C SER A 76 10.56 -0.89 -19.55
N GLU A 77 10.57 -1.73 -20.58
CA GLU A 77 11.37 -1.52 -21.79
C GLU A 77 10.96 -0.22 -22.51
N TYR A 78 9.64 -0.01 -22.68
CA TYR A 78 9.14 1.24 -23.26
C TYR A 78 9.56 2.45 -22.42
N LEU A 79 9.28 2.46 -21.11
CA LEU A 79 9.57 3.60 -20.23
C LEU A 79 11.06 3.94 -20.21
N ASN A 80 11.95 2.94 -20.24
CA ASN A 80 13.40 3.12 -20.29
C ASN A 80 13.87 3.75 -21.60
N ASN A 81 13.45 3.20 -22.74
CA ASN A 81 13.93 3.63 -24.06
C ASN A 81 13.31 4.95 -24.53
N ASN A 82 12.26 5.40 -23.87
CA ASN A 82 11.45 6.55 -24.28
C ASN A 82 11.36 7.62 -23.17
N THR A 83 12.39 7.73 -22.32
CA THR A 83 12.41 8.72 -21.23
C THR A 83 12.41 10.16 -21.79
N PRO A 84 11.41 11.00 -21.47
CA PRO A 84 11.39 12.39 -21.91
C PRO A 84 12.41 13.25 -21.16
N GLU A 85 12.78 14.38 -21.75
CA GLU A 85 13.52 15.42 -21.04
C GLU A 85 12.59 16.09 -20.02
N ILE A 86 12.87 15.89 -18.73
CA ILE A 86 12.06 16.47 -17.64
C ILE A 86 12.60 17.85 -17.30
N SER A 87 11.73 18.86 -17.30
CA SER A 87 12.09 20.22 -16.89
C SER A 87 12.67 20.26 -15.47
N GLU A 88 13.75 21.01 -15.26
CA GLU A 88 14.32 21.22 -13.92
C GLU A 88 13.33 21.88 -12.95
N ARG A 89 12.44 22.72 -13.48
CA ARG A 89 11.44 23.41 -12.68
C ARG A 89 10.29 22.47 -12.30
N SER A 90 9.98 22.43 -11.01
CA SER A 90 8.86 21.66 -10.45
C SER A 90 7.57 21.88 -11.24
N TYR A 91 6.84 20.79 -11.47
CA TYR A 91 5.57 20.79 -12.19
C TYR A 91 4.58 21.84 -11.67
N LEU A 92 4.43 21.95 -10.34
CA LEU A 92 3.46 22.89 -9.76
C LEU A 92 3.85 24.34 -10.04
N LEU A 93 5.14 24.67 -9.99
CA LEU A 93 5.62 26.01 -10.35
C LEU A 93 5.36 26.31 -11.83
N ARG A 94 5.49 25.33 -12.71
CA ARG A 94 5.14 25.49 -14.13
C ARG A 94 3.64 25.72 -14.33
N VAL A 95 2.78 25.05 -13.57
CA VAL A 95 1.33 25.31 -13.56
C VAL A 95 1.04 26.76 -13.14
N LEU A 96 1.69 27.26 -12.09
CA LEU A 96 1.54 28.66 -11.66
C LEU A 96 2.04 29.65 -12.72
N ASP A 97 3.16 29.34 -13.39
CA ASP A 97 3.68 30.16 -14.48
C ASP A 97 2.73 30.19 -15.68
N TYR A 98 2.05 29.07 -15.99
CA TYR A 98 1.02 29.03 -17.03
C TYR A 98 -0.13 29.99 -16.74
N LEU A 99 -0.61 30.03 -15.49
CA LEU A 99 -1.67 30.97 -15.09
C LEU A 99 -1.26 32.44 -15.31
N ARG A 100 0.03 32.74 -15.26
CA ARG A 100 0.56 34.10 -15.49
C ARG A 100 0.91 34.38 -16.95
N THR A 101 1.46 33.40 -17.66
CA THR A 101 2.14 33.61 -18.96
C THR A 101 1.45 32.94 -20.13
N GLY A 102 0.50 32.03 -19.89
CA GLY A 102 -0.14 31.19 -20.91
C GLY A 102 0.78 30.13 -21.53
N ARG A 103 2.05 30.02 -21.09
CA ARG A 103 3.01 29.05 -21.63
C ARG A 103 2.70 27.63 -21.14
N PRO A 104 2.63 26.62 -22.02
CA PRO A 104 2.33 25.25 -21.62
C PRO A 104 3.21 24.78 -20.46
N PHE A 105 2.59 24.21 -19.44
CA PHE A 105 3.29 23.76 -18.24
C PHE A 105 3.87 22.35 -18.36
N ILE A 106 3.39 21.54 -19.30
CA ILE A 106 3.91 20.19 -19.59
C ILE A 106 3.63 19.81 -21.05
N GLU A 107 4.54 19.06 -21.67
CA GLU A 107 4.30 18.47 -22.98
C GLU A 107 3.40 17.24 -22.88
N ALA A 108 2.56 17.02 -23.90
CA ALA A 108 1.63 15.89 -23.93
C ALA A 108 2.35 14.53 -23.80
N TYR A 109 3.53 14.42 -24.41
CA TYR A 109 4.37 13.22 -24.34
C TYR A 109 4.89 12.96 -22.92
N THR A 110 5.45 13.98 -22.25
CA THR A 110 5.91 13.87 -20.86
C THR A 110 4.78 13.54 -19.91
N PHE A 111 3.59 14.14 -20.10
CA PHE A 111 2.40 13.81 -19.33
C PHE A 111 1.99 12.34 -19.51
N PHE A 112 1.95 11.86 -20.74
CA PHE A 112 1.66 10.45 -21.05
C PHE A 112 2.66 9.50 -20.41
N HIS A 113 3.96 9.81 -20.48
CA HIS A 113 5.02 9.02 -19.83
C HIS A 113 4.83 8.96 -18.31
N CYS A 114 4.51 10.09 -17.65
CA CYS A 114 4.21 10.12 -16.22
C CYS A 114 3.00 9.24 -15.85
N VAL A 115 1.94 9.24 -16.67
CA VAL A 115 0.77 8.37 -16.47
C VAL A 115 1.16 6.89 -16.62
N LEU A 116 1.92 6.54 -17.65
CA LEU A 116 2.42 5.18 -17.84
C LEU A 116 3.32 4.74 -16.67
N PHE A 117 4.16 5.62 -16.15
CA PHE A 117 4.99 5.36 -14.97
C PHE A 117 4.13 5.01 -13.75
N ILE A 118 3.04 5.75 -13.48
CA ILE A 118 2.13 5.42 -12.37
C ILE A 118 1.43 4.08 -12.58
N ILE A 119 1.00 3.77 -13.81
CA ILE A 119 0.40 2.47 -14.14
C ILE A 119 1.41 1.34 -13.89
N HIS A 120 2.67 1.53 -14.30
CA HIS A 120 3.77 0.60 -14.04
C HIS A 120 3.97 0.38 -12.52
N VAL A 121 3.97 1.44 -11.72
CA VAL A 121 4.05 1.35 -10.25
C VAL A 121 2.87 0.56 -9.66
N ILE A 122 1.64 0.81 -10.11
CA ILE A 122 0.45 0.07 -9.66
C ILE A 122 0.57 -1.42 -9.97
N ILE A 123 1.00 -1.78 -11.18
CA ILE A 123 1.20 -3.18 -11.59
C ILE A 123 2.34 -3.80 -10.78
N SER A 124 3.43 -3.08 -10.55
CA SER A 124 4.57 -3.53 -9.75
C SER A 124 4.16 -3.91 -8.32
N PHE A 125 3.39 -3.06 -7.63
CA PHE A 125 2.90 -3.38 -6.28
C PHE A 125 1.94 -4.57 -6.28
N LYS A 126 1.07 -4.68 -7.28
CA LYS A 126 0.20 -5.85 -7.44
C LYS A 126 1.01 -7.12 -7.68
N LEU A 127 2.09 -7.05 -8.46
CA LEU A 127 2.97 -8.19 -8.73
C LEU A 127 3.68 -8.63 -7.45
N ILE A 128 4.29 -7.69 -6.72
CA ILE A 128 4.94 -7.94 -5.43
C ILE A 128 3.98 -8.64 -4.46
N TRP A 129 2.73 -8.21 -4.37
CA TRP A 129 1.73 -8.86 -3.51
C TRP A 129 1.49 -10.32 -3.91
N ASN A 130 1.25 -10.60 -5.20
CA ASN A 130 0.99 -11.97 -5.64
C ASN A 130 2.20 -12.87 -5.43
N THR A 131 3.41 -12.38 -5.70
CA THR A 131 4.66 -13.13 -5.45
C THR A 131 4.80 -13.46 -3.97
N ASN A 132 4.52 -12.51 -3.07
CA ASN A 132 4.53 -12.77 -1.63
C ASN A 132 3.49 -13.83 -1.24
N CYS A 133 2.24 -13.74 -1.73
CA CYS A 133 1.22 -14.75 -1.46
C CYS A 133 1.62 -16.15 -1.95
N ILE A 134 2.30 -16.26 -3.09
CA ILE A 134 2.82 -17.53 -3.61
C ILE A 134 3.88 -18.10 -2.66
N VAL A 135 4.84 -17.28 -2.21
CA VAL A 135 5.88 -17.69 -1.24
C VAL A 135 5.24 -18.11 0.09
N TYR A 136 4.28 -17.32 0.59
CA TYR A 136 3.53 -17.63 1.81
C TYR A 136 2.77 -18.94 1.68
N GLY A 137 2.15 -19.19 0.52
CA GLY A 137 1.44 -20.43 0.23
C GLY A 137 2.36 -21.65 0.20
N MET A 138 3.56 -21.53 -0.38
CA MET A 138 4.56 -22.60 -0.34
C MET A 138 5.00 -22.93 1.09
N ILE A 139 5.27 -21.91 1.91
CA ILE A 139 5.63 -22.08 3.33
C ILE A 139 4.47 -22.74 4.09
N LEU A 140 3.24 -22.26 3.89
CA LEU A 140 2.07 -22.81 4.55
C LEU A 140 1.82 -24.28 4.18
N LYS A 141 1.97 -24.63 2.89
CA LYS A 141 1.84 -26.01 2.40
C LYS A 141 2.86 -26.93 3.06
N PHE A 142 4.11 -26.49 3.19
CA PHE A 142 5.14 -27.23 3.93
C PHE A 142 4.78 -27.42 5.41
N LEU A 143 4.26 -26.39 6.08
CA LEU A 143 3.84 -26.46 7.47
C LEU A 143 2.66 -27.42 7.70
N LEU A 144 1.70 -27.45 6.75
CA LEU A 144 0.55 -28.35 6.76
C LEU A 144 0.93 -29.81 6.48
N SER A 145 1.85 -30.07 5.54
CA SER A 145 2.34 -31.42 5.23
C SER A 145 3.03 -32.06 6.44
N ASN A 146 3.81 -31.27 7.18
CA ASN A 146 4.52 -31.73 8.39
C ASN A 146 3.61 -31.97 9.61
N ASP A 147 2.34 -31.55 9.58
CA ASP A 147 1.35 -31.88 10.62
C ASP A 147 0.70 -33.25 10.37
N ILE A 148 0.60 -33.71 9.11
CA ILE A 148 0.02 -35.01 8.75
C ILE A 148 0.90 -36.16 9.28
N ASP A 149 2.23 -35.99 9.30
CA ASP A 149 3.16 -37.00 9.82
C ASP A 149 3.19 -37.13 11.35
N LYS A 150 2.68 -36.14 12.10
CA LYS A 150 2.69 -36.15 13.58
C LYS A 150 1.37 -36.55 14.23
N ASN A 151 0.28 -36.64 13.45
CA ASN A 151 -1.03 -37.07 13.96
C ASN A 151 -1.15 -38.59 14.21
N ARG A 152 -0.10 -39.37 13.95
CA ARG A 152 -0.02 -40.76 14.44
C ARG A 152 0.32 -40.87 15.93
N ASP A 153 0.74 -39.79 16.61
CA ASP A 153 1.41 -39.93 17.91
C ASP A 153 0.94 -39.02 19.07
N LYS A 154 -0.22 -38.34 18.96
CA LYS A 154 -0.65 -37.39 20.01
C LYS A 154 -2.10 -37.51 20.46
N ASN A 155 -2.48 -38.71 20.90
CA ASN A 155 -3.32 -38.82 22.09
C ASN A 155 -2.45 -38.57 23.34
N ARG A 156 -2.02 -37.33 23.60
CA ARG A 156 -1.50 -36.96 24.93
C ARG A 156 -1.30 -35.46 25.13
N LYS A 157 -1.99 -34.98 26.18
CA LYS A 157 -1.75 -33.78 27.00
C LYS A 157 -2.23 -32.44 26.44
N GLN A 158 -3.45 -32.12 26.85
CA GLN A 158 -3.81 -30.83 27.45
C GLN A 158 -2.61 -30.21 28.17
N ARG A 159 -2.17 -29.04 27.73
CA ARG A 159 -1.48 -28.08 28.60
C ARG A 159 -1.65 -26.66 28.08
N GLN A 160 -2.03 -25.81 29.02
CA GLN A 160 -2.24 -24.39 28.91
C GLN A 160 -0.85 -23.71 28.83
N GLU A 161 -0.30 -23.60 27.62
CA GLU A 161 1.01 -22.98 27.34
C GLU A 161 0.90 -22.09 26.09
N SER A 162 1.69 -21.02 26.03
CA SER A 162 1.67 -20.03 24.94
C SER A 162 1.62 -20.67 23.55
N LYS A 163 0.78 -20.14 22.64
CA LYS A 163 0.70 -20.61 21.24
C LYS A 163 2.12 -20.81 20.68
N SER A 164 2.39 -22.00 20.17
CA SER A 164 3.71 -22.30 19.58
C SER A 164 3.99 -21.36 18.41
N LEU A 165 5.26 -20.99 18.19
CA LEU A 165 5.65 -20.14 17.06
C LEU A 165 5.13 -20.69 15.72
N LYS A 166 5.11 -22.02 15.55
CA LYS A 166 4.56 -22.70 14.37
C LYS A 166 3.07 -22.37 14.17
N THR A 167 2.28 -22.41 15.24
CA THR A 167 0.85 -22.06 15.23
C THR A 167 0.65 -20.59 14.86
N ILE A 168 1.45 -19.69 15.44
CA ILE A 168 1.39 -18.24 15.15
C ILE A 168 1.70 -17.97 13.67
N ILE A 169 2.75 -18.59 13.13
CA ILE A 169 3.13 -18.45 11.72
C ILE A 169 2.03 -19.00 10.81
N LYS A 170 1.47 -20.18 11.13
CA LYS A 170 0.38 -20.79 10.35
C LYS A 170 -0.85 -19.88 10.30
N GLU A 171 -1.29 -19.37 11.45
CA GLU A 171 -2.43 -18.44 11.53
C GLU A 171 -2.16 -17.18 10.72
N TRP A 172 -0.98 -16.59 10.85
CA TRP A 172 -0.60 -15.40 10.10
C TRP A 172 -0.57 -15.62 8.59
N LEU A 173 -0.01 -16.73 8.12
CA LEU A 173 0.04 -17.05 6.69
C LEU A 173 -1.38 -17.20 6.12
N ILE A 174 -2.28 -17.88 6.84
CA ILE A 174 -3.68 -18.03 6.43
C ILE A 174 -4.38 -16.66 6.38
N LEU A 175 -4.24 -15.84 7.43
CA LEU A 175 -4.83 -14.50 7.46
C LEU A 175 -4.27 -13.60 6.35
N SER A 176 -2.98 -13.71 6.05
CA SER A 176 -2.32 -12.92 5.01
C SER A 176 -2.78 -13.29 3.59
N ILE A 177 -2.89 -14.58 3.29
CA ILE A 177 -3.25 -15.07 1.96
C ILE A 177 -4.75 -14.84 1.68
N PHE A 178 -5.62 -15.23 2.62
CA PHE A 178 -7.06 -15.33 2.35
C PHE A 178 -7.87 -14.14 2.82
N TYR A 179 -7.38 -13.42 3.83
CA TYR A 179 -8.21 -12.47 4.57
C TYR A 179 -7.65 -11.05 4.58
N THR A 180 -6.44 -10.83 4.06
CA THR A 180 -5.81 -9.50 4.02
C THR A 180 -6.07 -8.80 2.69
N LYS A 181 -6.42 -7.51 2.75
CA LYS A 181 -6.53 -6.67 1.55
C LYS A 181 -5.18 -6.62 0.81
N PRO A 182 -5.19 -6.73 -0.55
CA PRO A 182 -3.99 -6.54 -1.34
C PRO A 182 -3.31 -5.20 -1.07
N ILE A 183 -1.99 -5.15 -1.27
CA ILE A 183 -1.18 -3.92 -1.15
C ILE A 183 -1.75 -2.81 -2.04
N MET A 184 -2.26 -3.17 -3.21
CA MET A 184 -2.80 -2.25 -4.20
C MET A 184 -4.14 -2.80 -4.72
N GLY A 185 -5.21 -2.02 -4.54
CA GLY A 185 -6.54 -2.28 -5.06
C GLY A 185 -6.69 -1.82 -6.51
N ASN A 186 -7.79 -1.15 -6.83
CA ASN A 186 -8.05 -0.58 -8.16
C ASN A 186 -8.18 0.94 -8.07
N PRO A 187 -7.06 1.69 -7.97
CA PRO A 187 -7.09 3.13 -7.71
C PRO A 187 -7.81 3.94 -8.81
N TYR A 188 -7.85 3.44 -10.04
CA TYR A 188 -8.58 4.01 -11.17
C TYR A 188 -10.11 3.90 -11.08
N PHE A 189 -10.64 3.14 -10.10
CA PHE A 189 -12.07 3.09 -9.78
C PHE A 189 -12.41 3.82 -8.47
N SER A 190 -11.48 4.62 -7.94
CA SER A 190 -11.71 5.34 -6.70
C SER A 190 -12.76 6.43 -6.88
N THR A 191 -13.72 6.47 -5.97
CA THR A 191 -14.82 7.45 -5.99
C THR A 191 -14.52 8.70 -5.17
N SER A 192 -13.48 8.69 -4.33
CA SER A 192 -13.12 9.82 -3.47
C SER A 192 -11.65 9.74 -3.07
N PRO A 193 -11.06 10.84 -2.58
CA PRO A 193 -9.73 10.82 -1.97
C PRO A 193 -9.63 9.80 -0.84
N ARG A 194 -10.67 9.69 -0.01
CA ARG A 194 -10.72 8.72 1.09
C ARG A 194 -10.65 7.29 0.56
N ASP A 195 -11.42 6.96 -0.46
CA ASP A 195 -11.40 5.62 -1.07
C ASP A 195 -10.03 5.32 -1.69
N LEU A 196 -9.46 6.26 -2.45
CA LEU A 196 -8.13 6.11 -3.04
C LEU A 196 -7.08 5.80 -1.97
N TRP A 197 -6.91 6.68 -0.98
CA TRP A 197 -5.82 6.59 -0.02
C TRP A 197 -6.05 5.55 1.08
N SER A 198 -7.31 5.27 1.42
CA SER A 198 -7.62 4.36 2.53
C SER A 198 -7.90 2.93 2.10
N ASN A 199 -8.28 2.69 0.84
CA ASN A 199 -8.69 1.35 0.38
C ASN A 199 -7.94 0.86 -0.87
N GLN A 200 -7.56 1.76 -1.78
CA GLN A 200 -7.06 1.35 -3.10
C GLN A 200 -5.54 1.50 -3.24
N TRP A 201 -4.94 2.50 -2.61
CA TRP A 201 -3.53 2.85 -2.78
C TRP A 201 -2.69 2.36 -1.60
N HIS A 202 -1.66 1.57 -1.91
CA HIS A 202 -0.54 1.24 -1.02
C HIS A 202 -0.91 0.96 0.45
N GLN A 203 -1.78 -0.04 0.64
CA GLN A 203 -2.46 -0.35 1.90
C GLN A 203 -1.50 -0.72 3.04
N ILE A 204 -0.26 -1.10 2.72
CA ILE A 204 0.84 -1.32 3.67
C ILE A 204 1.03 -0.10 4.57
N TYR A 205 1.13 1.11 4.02
CA TYR A 205 1.52 2.27 4.82
C TYR A 205 0.36 3.01 5.49
N ASN A 206 -0.89 2.75 5.10
CA ASN A 206 -2.06 3.45 5.63
C ASN A 206 -2.08 3.45 7.18
N HIS A 207 -2.04 2.28 7.82
CA HIS A 207 -2.03 2.20 9.29
C HIS A 207 -0.79 2.83 9.92
N VAL A 208 0.36 2.78 9.25
CA VAL A 208 1.59 3.39 9.77
C VAL A 208 1.41 4.91 9.82
N PHE A 209 0.94 5.53 8.74
CA PHE A 209 0.70 6.97 8.71
C PHE A 209 -0.47 7.40 9.60
N GLN A 210 -1.47 6.53 9.80
CA GLN A 210 -2.53 6.79 10.77
C GLN A 210 -1.99 6.83 12.21
N GLU A 211 -1.20 5.84 12.60
CA GLU A 211 -0.65 5.74 13.95
C GLU A 211 0.42 6.80 14.24
N LEU A 212 1.23 7.16 13.24
CA LEU A 212 2.34 8.10 13.42
C LEU A 212 1.98 9.56 13.16
N GLY A 213 1.08 9.82 12.21
CA GLY A 213 0.68 11.18 11.85
C GLY A 213 -0.71 11.54 12.36
N TYR A 214 -1.71 10.74 11.98
CA TYR A 214 -3.10 11.11 12.24
C TYR A 214 -3.47 11.12 13.73
N LEU A 215 -3.26 10.01 14.43
CA LEU A 215 -3.72 9.84 15.81
C LEU A 215 -3.05 10.83 16.78
N PRO A 216 -1.72 11.03 16.76
CA PRO A 216 -1.07 11.96 17.70
C PRO A 216 -1.57 13.39 17.55
N VAL A 217 -1.63 13.90 16.31
CA VAL A 217 -2.07 15.27 16.03
C VAL A 217 -3.55 15.45 16.32
N LYS A 218 -4.40 14.51 15.91
CA LYS A 218 -5.83 14.55 16.24
C LYS A 218 -6.09 14.61 17.73
N ASN A 219 -5.37 13.80 18.51
CA ASN A 219 -5.56 13.74 19.96
C ASN A 219 -5.04 14.99 20.66
N TYR A 220 -3.94 15.58 20.16
CA TYR A 220 -3.41 16.85 20.66
C TYR A 220 -4.45 17.98 20.56
N PHE A 221 -5.19 18.03 19.45
CA PHE A 221 -6.29 18.99 19.26
C PHE A 221 -7.66 18.45 19.72
N GLY A 222 -7.70 17.51 20.68
CA GLY A 222 -8.92 16.83 21.13
C GLY A 222 -10.04 17.76 21.61
N CYS A 223 -9.71 18.98 22.05
CA CYS A 223 -10.68 20.01 22.44
C CYS A 223 -11.52 20.52 21.25
N ASN A 224 -10.96 20.52 20.02
CA ASN A 224 -11.66 20.88 18.79
C ASN A 224 -11.62 19.69 17.82
N LYS A 225 -12.68 18.88 17.85
CA LYS A 225 -12.77 17.64 17.06
C LYS A 225 -12.63 17.86 15.56
N THR A 226 -13.18 18.95 15.02
CA THR A 226 -13.12 19.25 13.58
C THR A 226 -11.70 19.62 13.18
N LEU A 227 -11.08 20.55 13.92
CA LEU A 227 -9.71 20.97 13.68
C LEU A 227 -8.73 19.80 13.85
N GLY A 228 -8.89 19.00 14.91
CA GLY A 228 -8.03 17.83 15.15
C GLY A 228 -8.15 16.76 14.07
N ARG A 229 -9.35 16.53 13.50
CA ARG A 229 -9.51 15.63 12.35
C ARG A 229 -8.79 16.16 11.12
N ALA A 230 -8.99 17.43 10.77
CA ALA A 230 -8.36 18.05 9.61
C ALA A 230 -6.83 18.08 9.72
N LEU A 231 -6.30 18.56 10.84
CA LEU A 231 -4.85 18.60 11.08
C LEU A 231 -4.24 17.20 11.19
N GLY A 232 -4.97 16.24 11.77
CA GLY A 232 -4.54 14.84 11.77
C GLY A 232 -4.39 14.27 10.36
N ILE A 233 -5.35 14.54 9.47
CA ILE A 233 -5.26 14.13 8.06
C ILE A 233 -4.01 14.75 7.42
N CYS A 234 -3.87 16.08 7.49
CA CYS A 234 -2.72 16.78 6.92
C CYS A 234 -1.39 16.26 7.48
N SER A 235 -1.33 15.93 8.77
CA SER A 235 -0.13 15.36 9.39
C SER A 235 0.22 13.97 8.87
N ALA A 236 -0.75 13.10 8.61
CA ALA A 236 -0.49 11.78 8.02
C ALA A 236 0.09 11.92 6.61
N PHE A 237 -0.48 12.82 5.81
CA PHE A 237 0.03 13.13 4.48
C PHE A 237 1.40 13.82 4.50
N LEU A 238 1.66 14.70 5.46
CA LEU A 238 2.98 15.33 5.65
C LEU A 238 4.05 14.27 5.90
N ILE A 239 3.82 13.33 6.82
CA ILE A 239 4.77 12.25 7.10
C ILE A 239 4.98 11.36 5.87
N SER A 240 3.91 11.07 5.12
CA SER A 240 4.02 10.35 3.84
C SER A 240 4.90 11.11 2.84
N GLY A 241 4.69 12.42 2.70
CA GLY A 241 5.51 13.30 1.87
C GLY A 241 6.99 13.27 2.21
N LEU A 242 7.30 13.52 3.49
CA LEU A 242 8.68 13.52 3.99
C LEU A 242 9.35 12.15 3.82
N PHE A 243 8.59 11.07 3.95
CA PHE A 243 9.11 9.73 3.70
C PHE A 243 9.52 9.55 2.22
N HIS A 244 8.71 10.04 1.28
CA HIS A 244 9.03 9.99 -0.14
C HIS A 244 10.22 10.91 -0.51
N ASP A 245 10.30 12.11 0.05
CA ASP A 245 11.47 13.00 -0.11
C ASP A 245 12.74 12.31 0.43
N TYR A 246 12.67 11.68 1.61
CA TYR A 246 13.78 10.92 2.19
C TYR A 246 14.23 9.76 1.30
N LEU A 247 13.28 8.98 0.76
CA LEU A 247 13.59 7.91 -0.19
C LEU A 247 14.28 8.46 -1.44
N ALA A 248 13.86 9.62 -1.94
CA ALA A 248 14.47 10.21 -3.12
C ALA A 248 15.90 10.67 -2.87
N ILE A 249 16.17 11.26 -1.70
CA ILE A 249 17.52 11.66 -1.29
C ILE A 249 18.41 10.43 -1.16
N VAL A 250 17.97 9.40 -0.44
CA VAL A 250 18.82 8.24 -0.12
C VAL A 250 19.00 7.31 -1.32
N SER A 251 17.96 7.06 -2.09
CA SER A 251 18.02 6.11 -3.20
C SER A 251 18.51 6.72 -4.50
N PHE A 252 18.27 8.01 -4.74
CA PHE A 252 18.53 8.66 -6.03
C PHE A 252 19.46 9.86 -5.94
N SER A 253 19.95 10.21 -4.74
CA SER A 253 20.71 11.46 -4.52
C SER A 253 19.97 12.71 -5.04
N HIS A 254 18.64 12.66 -5.04
CA HIS A 254 17.79 13.70 -5.58
C HIS A 254 16.99 14.34 -4.44
N PHE A 255 17.27 15.61 -4.16
CA PHE A 255 16.46 16.40 -3.24
C PHE A 255 15.33 17.07 -4.01
N SER A 256 14.09 16.69 -3.68
CA SER A 256 12.89 17.42 -4.07
C SER A 256 11.94 17.45 -2.89
N ILE A 257 11.17 18.54 -2.77
CA ILE A 257 10.04 18.66 -1.83
C ILE A 257 8.69 18.43 -2.54
N ASP A 258 8.73 18.08 -3.84
CA ASP A 258 7.54 17.89 -4.66
C ASP A 258 6.66 16.75 -4.12
N PHE A 259 7.24 15.72 -3.50
CA PHE A 259 6.44 14.68 -2.87
C PHE A 259 5.69 15.22 -1.67
N THR A 260 6.36 15.97 -0.79
CA THR A 260 5.69 16.62 0.34
C THR A 260 4.54 17.52 -0.13
N ILE A 261 4.75 18.32 -1.17
CA ILE A 261 3.70 19.17 -1.74
C ILE A 261 2.55 18.32 -2.31
N PHE A 262 2.86 17.26 -3.07
CA PHE A 262 1.87 16.34 -3.64
C PHE A 262 0.99 15.69 -2.56
N PHE A 263 1.59 15.15 -1.51
CA PHE A 263 0.84 14.49 -0.45
C PHE A 263 0.05 15.49 0.37
N LEU A 264 0.61 16.66 0.73
CA LEU A 264 -0.13 17.70 1.44
C LEU A 264 -1.35 18.19 0.63
N PHE A 265 -1.21 18.38 -0.68
CA PHE A 265 -2.33 18.72 -1.55
C PHE A 265 -3.43 17.66 -1.47
N ASN A 266 -3.07 16.38 -1.52
CA ASN A 266 -4.03 15.28 -1.37
C ASN A 266 -4.69 15.25 0.02
N GLY A 267 -3.96 15.60 1.08
CA GLY A 267 -4.51 15.75 2.42
C GLY A 267 -5.56 16.87 2.49
N ILE A 268 -5.26 18.04 1.92
CA ILE A 268 -6.21 19.17 1.84
C ILE A 268 -7.42 18.77 0.99
N LEU A 269 -7.19 18.15 -0.17
CA LEU A 269 -8.26 17.66 -1.05
C LEU A 269 -9.19 16.69 -0.31
N LEU A 270 -8.65 15.80 0.52
CA LEU A 270 -9.43 14.86 1.33
C LEU A 270 -10.27 15.58 2.39
N VAL A 271 -9.70 16.58 3.09
CA VAL A 271 -10.44 17.39 4.07
C VAL A 271 -11.58 18.16 3.39
N LEU A 272 -11.31 18.82 2.27
CA LEU A 272 -12.31 19.57 1.51
C LEU A 272 -13.40 18.64 0.96
N TRP A 273 -13.01 17.49 0.41
CA TRP A 273 -13.96 16.50 -0.09
C TRP A 273 -14.88 15.99 1.01
N GLU A 274 -14.37 15.77 2.23
CA GLU A 274 -15.18 15.33 3.36
C GLU A 274 -16.13 16.39 3.89
N ALA A 275 -15.72 17.66 3.87
CA ALA A 275 -16.60 18.77 4.20
C ALA A 275 -17.75 18.85 3.18
N VAL A 276 -17.42 18.85 1.89
CA VAL A 276 -18.40 18.93 0.80
C VAL A 276 -19.34 17.72 0.79
N GLU A 277 -18.82 16.49 0.92
CA GLU A 277 -19.68 15.30 1.03
C GLU A 277 -20.53 15.32 2.31
N GLY A 278 -19.99 15.83 3.42
CA GLY A 278 -20.71 15.98 4.67
C GLY A 278 -21.93 16.90 4.52
N ASP A 279 -21.73 18.05 3.87
CA ASP A 279 -22.74 19.09 3.69
C ASP A 279 -23.74 18.72 2.58
N ILE A 280 -23.29 18.14 1.46
CA ILE A 280 -24.15 17.81 0.30
C ILE A 280 -24.94 16.52 0.53
N LEU A 281 -24.32 15.49 1.12
CA LEU A 281 -24.91 14.16 1.24
C LEU A 281 -25.45 13.87 2.63
N GLY A 282 -25.37 14.82 3.58
CA GLY A 282 -25.93 14.69 4.92
C GLY A 282 -25.52 13.38 5.59
N ARG A 283 -24.20 13.10 5.61
CA ARG A 283 -23.60 11.78 5.88
C ARG A 283 -24.19 11.08 7.12
N GLY A 284 -25.24 10.28 6.92
CA GLY A 284 -25.72 9.23 7.80
C GLY A 284 -25.13 7.87 7.40
N ASN A 285 -25.05 6.93 8.34
CA ASN A 285 -24.27 5.68 8.22
C ASN A 285 -24.75 4.66 7.17
N GLU A 286 -25.78 4.93 6.36
CA GLU A 286 -26.39 3.93 5.48
C GLU A 286 -26.61 4.36 4.01
N PHE A 287 -25.98 5.44 3.54
CA PHE A 287 -26.11 5.82 2.14
C PHE A 287 -25.24 4.94 1.23
N LYS A 288 -25.86 4.00 0.51
CA LYS A 288 -25.21 3.28 -0.58
C LYS A 288 -25.27 4.12 -1.85
N ASP A 289 -24.12 4.60 -2.31
CA ASP A 289 -24.03 5.33 -3.57
C ASP A 289 -24.61 4.49 -4.73
N SER A 290 -25.58 5.04 -5.46
CA SER A 290 -26.07 4.47 -6.70
C SER A 290 -24.96 4.45 -7.76
N PHE A 291 -25.10 3.62 -8.80
CA PHE A 291 -24.11 3.53 -9.86
C PHE A 291 -23.84 4.90 -10.51
N GLY A 292 -24.88 5.69 -10.79
CA GLY A 292 -24.74 7.03 -11.35
C GLY A 292 -23.95 7.99 -10.46
N ILE A 293 -24.18 7.96 -9.14
CA ILE A 293 -23.43 8.77 -8.18
C ILE A 293 -21.95 8.38 -8.17
N LYS A 294 -21.65 7.07 -8.22
CA LYS A 294 -20.25 6.59 -8.27
C LYS A 294 -19.53 7.10 -9.52
N VAL A 295 -20.16 6.99 -10.68
CA VAL A 295 -19.60 7.47 -11.96
C VAL A 295 -19.39 8.98 -11.90
N PHE A 296 -20.36 9.75 -11.39
CA PHE A 296 -20.23 11.19 -11.22
C PHE A 296 -19.04 11.56 -10.31
N LYS A 297 -18.94 10.93 -9.14
CA LYS A 297 -17.84 11.15 -8.20
C LYS A 297 -16.48 10.79 -8.82
N MET A 298 -16.39 9.67 -9.54
CA MET A 298 -15.19 9.30 -10.29
C MET A 298 -14.83 10.33 -11.36
N SER A 299 -15.80 10.82 -12.14
CA SER A 299 -15.55 11.83 -13.17
C SER A 299 -15.09 13.17 -12.63
N LEU A 300 -15.42 13.50 -11.38
CA LEU A 300 -14.93 14.70 -10.71
C LEU A 300 -13.54 14.48 -10.10
N PHE A 301 -13.35 13.36 -9.42
CA PHE A 301 -12.16 13.09 -8.64
C PHE A 301 -10.95 12.65 -9.48
N LEU A 302 -11.13 11.70 -10.40
CA LEU A 302 -10.02 11.10 -11.14
C LEU A 302 -9.25 12.11 -12.01
N PRO A 303 -9.90 13.08 -12.69
CA PRO A 303 -9.16 14.12 -13.40
C PRO A 303 -8.23 14.94 -12.51
N ILE A 304 -8.62 15.23 -11.26
CA ILE A 304 -7.78 15.97 -10.30
C ILE A 304 -6.55 15.13 -9.96
N VAL A 305 -6.73 13.83 -9.71
CA VAL A 305 -5.61 12.93 -9.41
C VAL A 305 -4.68 12.80 -10.61
N ILE A 306 -5.23 12.59 -11.81
CA ILE A 306 -4.48 12.45 -13.06
C ILE A 306 -3.71 13.73 -13.38
N PHE A 307 -4.30 14.91 -13.14
CA PHE A 307 -3.61 16.19 -13.28
C PHE A 307 -2.40 16.31 -12.36
N MET A 308 -2.48 15.78 -11.14
CA MET A 308 -1.38 15.82 -10.16
C MET A 308 -0.32 14.74 -10.35
N VAL A 309 -0.49 13.80 -11.30
CA VAL A 309 0.45 12.70 -11.55
C VAL A 309 1.88 13.18 -11.84
N PRO A 310 2.13 14.18 -12.70
CA PRO A 310 3.50 14.61 -12.99
C PRO A 310 4.24 15.12 -11.75
N LEU A 311 3.54 15.79 -10.82
CA LEU A 311 4.16 16.26 -9.56
C LEU A 311 4.76 15.11 -8.74
N PHE A 312 4.16 13.93 -8.80
CA PHE A 312 4.67 12.74 -8.13
C PHE A 312 5.63 11.92 -9.01
N ALA A 313 5.38 11.82 -10.31
CA ALA A 313 6.14 10.95 -11.21
C ALA A 313 7.50 11.56 -11.62
N GLU A 314 7.53 12.86 -11.94
CA GLU A 314 8.72 13.52 -12.50
C GLU A 314 9.96 13.39 -11.61
N PRO A 315 9.90 13.61 -10.27
CA PRO A 315 11.10 13.47 -9.44
C PRO A 315 11.65 12.03 -9.42
N TYR A 316 10.78 11.02 -9.53
CA TYR A 316 11.22 9.63 -9.65
C TYR A 316 11.86 9.31 -11.01
N ILE A 317 11.31 9.86 -12.09
CA ILE A 317 11.85 9.70 -13.43
C ILE A 317 13.23 10.37 -13.52
N LYS A 318 13.36 11.61 -13.00
CA LYS A 318 14.65 12.32 -12.90
C LYS A 318 15.68 11.57 -12.07
N GLY A 319 15.26 11.01 -10.93
CA GLY A 319 16.11 10.21 -10.05
C GLY A 319 16.49 8.83 -10.64
N LEU A 320 16.14 8.53 -11.90
CA LEU A 320 16.45 7.27 -12.56
C LEU A 320 15.91 6.04 -11.81
N TYR A 321 14.75 6.17 -11.14
CA TYR A 321 14.13 5.08 -10.35
C TYR A 321 14.10 3.74 -11.11
N ILE A 322 13.80 3.79 -12.41
CA ILE A 322 13.65 2.61 -13.26
C ILE A 322 14.98 1.86 -13.46
N TYR A 323 16.12 2.56 -13.45
CA TYR A 323 17.45 1.96 -13.67
C TYR A 323 17.98 1.19 -12.45
N SER A 324 17.49 1.47 -11.25
CA SER A 324 18.08 0.95 -10.01
C SER A 324 17.63 -0.46 -9.62
N HIS A 325 16.42 -0.91 -10.00
CA HIS A 325 15.84 -2.11 -9.38
C HIS A 325 15.11 -3.11 -10.30
N LEU A 326 14.88 -2.80 -11.58
CA LEU A 326 14.00 -3.64 -12.43
C LEU A 326 14.58 -4.09 -13.77
N ASN A 327 15.80 -3.69 -14.14
CA ASN A 327 16.41 -4.21 -15.37
C ASN A 327 16.93 -5.64 -15.13
N ILE A 328 16.01 -6.60 -15.14
CA ILE A 328 16.30 -8.03 -15.04
C ILE A 328 17.24 -8.44 -16.18
N TYR A 329 17.08 -7.88 -17.38
CA TYR A 329 17.99 -8.14 -18.49
C TYR A 329 19.43 -7.72 -18.15
N THR A 330 19.65 -6.49 -17.65
CA THR A 330 20.98 -6.02 -17.22
C THR A 330 21.51 -6.82 -16.04
N ASN A 331 20.66 -7.20 -15.08
CA ASN A 331 21.07 -8.00 -13.92
C ASN A 331 21.40 -9.44 -14.32
N LEU A 332 20.64 -10.05 -15.23
CA LEU A 332 20.92 -11.38 -15.77
C LEU A 332 22.15 -11.36 -16.68
N THR A 333 22.32 -10.37 -17.56
CA THR A 333 23.55 -10.24 -18.38
C THR A 333 24.77 -10.00 -17.51
N LYS A 334 24.68 -9.19 -16.44
CA LYS A 334 25.76 -9.07 -15.44
C LYS A 334 26.04 -10.42 -14.76
N LEU A 335 25.01 -11.17 -14.37
CA LEU A 335 25.16 -12.49 -13.72
C LEU A 335 25.78 -13.54 -14.65
N PHE A 336 25.41 -13.52 -15.94
CA PHE A 336 25.92 -14.44 -16.96
C PHE A 336 27.32 -14.05 -17.45
N ASN A 337 27.62 -12.75 -17.57
CA ASN A 337 28.95 -12.27 -17.96
C ASN A 337 29.97 -12.32 -16.79
N TRP A 338 29.50 -12.45 -15.54
CA TRP A 338 30.40 -12.68 -14.40
C TRP A 338 31.06 -14.07 -14.42
N ARG A 339 30.59 -15.01 -15.26
CA ARG A 339 31.27 -16.31 -15.47
C ARG A 339 32.41 -16.26 -16.49
N THR A 340 32.68 -15.11 -17.10
CA THR A 340 33.73 -14.92 -18.12
C THR A 340 34.84 -13.95 -17.69
N MET A 341 34.84 -13.52 -16.42
CA MET A 341 36.01 -12.93 -15.73
C MET A 341 36.41 -13.86 -14.59
#